data_AF-A0A7X3TZ44-F1
#
_entry.id   AF-A0A7X3TZ44-F1
#
_cell.length_a   1.000
_cell.length_b   1.000
_cell.length_c   1.000
_cell.angle_alpha   90.00
_cell.angle_beta   90.00
_cell.angle_gamma   90.00
#
_symmetry.space_group_name_H-M   'P 1'
#
loop_
_entity.id
_entity.type
_entity.pdbx_description
1 polymer ?
#
loop_
_entity_poly.entity_id
_entity_poly.type
_entity_poly.pdbx_seq_one_letter_code
_entity_poly.pdbx_strand_id
1 'polypeptide(L)'
;MPTGRPQPAGRTRRAFLKRVVAAGALASASASRPDGALGAQRPGRIRSIDHVSFPMENTEAMVAFYRGLGIDVLHDDRRCHLRFDDQKIHFHQPHMWRRETFTLRGPTALPGCGDFCFVWDGSPESLRAALDGVG
;
A
#
# COMPACT_ATOMS: atom_id res chain seq x y z
N MET A 1 -12.46 -43.22 18.60
CA MET A 1 -13.24 -44.09 17.69
C MET A 1 -14.70 -43.90 18.08
N PRO A 2 -15.51 -43.22 17.24
CA PRO A 2 -15.97 -43.78 15.99
C PRO A 2 -15.60 -42.94 14.74
N THR A 3 -15.63 -43.67 13.64
CA THR A 3 -15.32 -43.37 12.24
C THR A 3 -16.45 -42.61 11.54
N GLY A 4 -16.12 -41.77 10.56
CA GLY A 4 -17.07 -41.38 9.52
C GLY A 4 -16.81 -40.02 8.88
N ARG A 5 -15.99 -39.99 7.82
CA ARG A 5 -15.98 -38.92 6.82
C ARG A 5 -17.00 -39.28 5.74
N PRO A 6 -17.66 -38.28 5.13
CA PRO A 6 -17.42 -38.10 3.69
C PRO A 6 -17.22 -36.61 3.30
N GLN A 7 -16.15 -36.35 2.53
CA GLN A 7 -16.13 -35.36 1.43
C GLN A 7 -16.71 -36.06 0.18
N PRO A 8 -17.17 -35.37 -0.90
CA PRO A 8 -16.68 -34.12 -1.49
C PRO A 8 -17.85 -33.17 -1.89
N ALA A 9 -17.74 -32.00 -2.51
CA ALA A 9 -17.01 -31.60 -3.71
C ALA A 9 -17.19 -30.09 -3.90
N GLY A 10 -16.32 -29.46 -4.71
CA GLY A 10 -16.64 -28.16 -5.29
C GLY A 10 -15.52 -27.13 -5.32
N ARG A 11 -14.31 -27.51 -5.73
CA ARG A 11 -13.32 -26.54 -6.21
C ARG A 11 -13.84 -25.92 -7.52
N THR A 12 -14.55 -24.81 -7.48
CA THR A 12 -14.99 -24.10 -8.68
C THR A 12 -14.00 -23.01 -9.06
N ARG A 13 -12.93 -23.43 -9.75
CA ARG A 13 -12.19 -22.55 -10.66
C ARG A 13 -13.11 -22.20 -11.84
N ARG A 14 -13.89 -21.13 -11.72
CA ARG A 14 -14.61 -20.50 -12.84
C ARG A 14 -13.82 -19.26 -13.27
N ALA A 15 -13.65 -18.94 -14.54
CA ALA A 15 -13.67 -19.70 -15.79
C ALA A 15 -13.07 -18.71 -16.79
N PHE A 16 -11.91 -19.07 -17.35
CA PHE A 16 -11.24 -18.30 -18.40
C PHE A 16 -12.01 -18.53 -19.70
N LEU A 17 -12.95 -17.63 -20.04
CA LEU A 17 -13.66 -17.69 -21.31
C LEU A 17 -12.86 -16.95 -22.38
N LYS A 18 -12.12 -17.76 -23.16
CA LYS A 18 -11.56 -17.37 -24.46
C LYS A 18 -12.71 -17.04 -25.42
N ARG A 19 -12.79 -15.80 -25.89
CA ARG A 19 -13.52 -15.46 -27.13
C ARG A 19 -12.53 -15.55 -28.30
N VAL A 20 -12.70 -16.58 -29.13
CA VAL A 20 -12.19 -16.60 -30.49
C VAL A 20 -13.29 -16.03 -31.38
N VAL A 21 -13.01 -14.91 -32.04
CA VAL A 21 -13.80 -14.44 -33.19
C VAL A 21 -12.89 -14.46 -34.40
N ALA A 22 -13.44 -15.01 -35.48
CA ALA A 22 -12.79 -15.35 -36.73
C ALA A 22 -12.05 -14.17 -37.38
N ALA A 23 -10.92 -14.51 -37.99
CA ALA A 23 -10.16 -13.67 -38.91
C ALA A 23 -10.98 -13.44 -40.19
N GLY A 24 -11.35 -12.18 -40.43
CA GLY A 24 -11.74 -11.68 -41.74
C GLY A 24 -10.74 -10.60 -42.13
N ALA A 25 -9.94 -10.87 -43.16
CA ALA A 25 -8.98 -9.92 -43.71
C ALA A 25 -9.74 -8.73 -44.33
N LEU A 26 -9.67 -7.57 -43.66
CA LEU A 26 -10.05 -6.28 -44.22
C LEU A 26 -8.77 -5.50 -44.49
N ALA A 27 -8.66 -5.04 -45.73
CA ALA A 27 -7.53 -4.33 -46.31
C ALA A 27 -6.96 -3.25 -45.38
N SER A 28 -5.64 -3.22 -45.29
CA SER A 28 -4.86 -2.15 -44.66
C SER A 28 -5.03 -0.86 -45.45
N ALA A 29 -6.10 -0.12 -45.19
CA ALA A 29 -6.11 1.31 -45.41
C ALA A 29 -5.37 1.95 -44.23
N SER A 30 -4.09 2.25 -44.43
CA SER A 30 -3.32 3.14 -43.58
C SER A 30 -3.90 4.55 -43.70
N ALA A 31 -5.07 4.77 -43.10
CA ALA A 31 -5.57 6.10 -42.86
C ALA A 31 -4.63 6.71 -41.82
N SER A 32 -3.75 7.58 -42.29
CA SER A 32 -2.93 8.47 -41.49
C SER A 32 -3.82 9.09 -40.43
N ARG A 33 -3.69 8.61 -39.19
CA ARG A 33 -4.28 9.30 -38.04
C ARG A 33 -3.66 10.69 -38.03
N PRO A 34 -4.43 11.78 -37.94
CA PRO A 34 -3.84 13.07 -37.68
C PRO A 34 -3.15 12.99 -36.31
N ASP A 35 -1.83 12.85 -36.34
CA ASP A 35 -0.96 13.23 -35.24
C ASP A 35 -1.30 14.67 -34.88
N GLY A 36 -1.92 14.89 -33.73
CA GLY A 36 -2.15 16.24 -33.24
C GLY A 36 -3.45 16.52 -32.50
N ALA A 37 -4.35 15.54 -32.35
CA ALA A 37 -5.38 15.68 -31.32
C ALA A 37 -4.72 15.42 -29.95
N LEU A 38 -4.03 16.43 -29.42
CA LEU A 38 -3.74 16.57 -28.00
C LEU A 38 -5.10 16.46 -27.30
N GLY A 39 -5.46 15.25 -26.91
CA GLY A 39 -6.71 14.99 -26.21
C GLY A 39 -6.79 15.97 -25.06
N ALA A 40 -7.83 16.80 -25.04
CA ALA A 40 -7.99 17.87 -24.07
C ALA A 40 -7.67 17.31 -22.69
N GLN A 41 -6.52 17.74 -22.13
CA GLN A 41 -6.06 17.32 -20.82
C GLN A 41 -7.19 17.67 -19.85
N ARG A 42 -7.87 16.65 -19.32
CA ARG A 42 -8.86 16.87 -18.28
C ARG A 42 -8.15 17.61 -17.15
N PRO A 43 -8.70 18.73 -16.64
CA PRO A 43 -8.09 19.42 -15.53
C PRO A 43 -7.90 18.41 -14.38
N GLY A 44 -6.67 18.35 -13.87
CA GLY A 44 -6.31 17.42 -12.81
C GLY A 44 -7.11 17.70 -11.55
N ARG A 45 -7.47 16.64 -10.81
CA ARG A 45 -8.04 16.76 -9.47
C ARG A 45 -7.31 15.81 -8.52
N ILE A 46 -7.24 16.19 -7.24
CA ILE A 46 -6.82 15.26 -6.18
C ILE A 46 -7.85 14.14 -6.13
N ARG A 47 -7.40 12.89 -6.26
CA ARG A 47 -8.26 11.70 -6.22
C ARG A 47 -8.34 11.11 -4.82
N SER A 48 -7.19 10.99 -4.18
CA SER A 48 -6.99 10.31 -2.90
C SER A 48 -5.62 10.70 -2.35
N ILE A 49 -5.39 10.35 -1.09
CA ILE A 49 -4.05 10.34 -0.49
C ILE A 49 -3.36 9.06 -0.97
N ASP A 50 -2.09 9.16 -1.39
CA ASP A 50 -1.24 8.01 -1.71
C ASP A 50 -0.43 7.58 -0.48
N HIS A 51 0.08 8.57 0.28
CA HIS A 51 0.77 8.36 1.55
C HIS A 51 0.91 9.65 2.33
N VAL A 52 1.35 9.49 3.58
CA VAL A 52 1.79 10.57 4.45
C VAL A 52 3.21 10.29 4.94
N SER A 53 3.97 11.35 5.26
CA SER A 53 5.37 11.23 5.68
C SER A 53 5.64 11.99 6.98
N PHE A 54 6.31 11.35 7.93
CA PHE A 54 6.58 11.89 9.27
C PHE A 54 8.04 11.66 9.69
N PRO A 55 8.66 12.52 10.49
CA PRO A 55 9.94 12.22 11.10
C PRO A 55 9.81 11.15 12.20
N MET A 56 10.82 10.30 12.35
CA MET A 56 10.94 9.35 13.46
C MET A 56 12.21 9.56 14.26
N GLU A 57 12.22 9.09 15.51
CA GLU A 57 13.36 9.27 16.43
C GLU A 57 14.17 7.98 16.64
N ASN A 58 13.50 6.87 16.92
CA ASN A 58 14.15 5.57 17.15
C ASN A 58 13.76 4.58 16.05
N THR A 59 14.59 4.48 15.01
CA THR A 59 14.34 3.64 13.83
C THR A 59 14.10 2.18 14.24
N GLU A 60 15.00 1.61 15.03
CA GLU A 60 14.95 0.19 15.40
C GLU A 60 13.72 -0.15 16.23
N ALA A 61 13.45 0.63 17.29
CA ALA A 61 12.29 0.40 18.15
C ALA A 61 10.97 0.53 17.39
N MET A 62 10.84 1.54 16.52
CA MET A 62 9.62 1.73 15.74
C MET A 62 9.43 0.64 14.68
N VAL A 63 10.51 0.20 14.01
CA VAL A 63 10.44 -0.93 13.06
C VAL A 63 10.02 -2.20 13.80
N ALA A 64 10.60 -2.48 14.96
CA ALA A 64 10.23 -3.63 15.78
C ALA A 64 8.76 -3.57 16.22
N PHE A 65 8.31 -2.42 16.74
CA PHE A 65 6.93 -2.18 17.16
C PHE A 65 5.92 -2.44 16.04
N TYR A 66 6.08 -1.79 14.88
CA TYR A 66 5.14 -1.93 13.78
C TYR A 66 5.15 -3.34 13.15
N ARG A 67 6.33 -3.98 13.05
CA ARG A 67 6.40 -5.39 12.63
C ARG A 67 5.71 -6.32 13.64
N GLY A 68 5.86 -6.05 14.93
CA GLY A 68 5.19 -6.80 15.99
C GLY A 68 3.67 -6.70 15.92
N LEU A 69 3.14 -5.55 15.49
CA LEU A 69 1.71 -5.37 15.19
C LEU A 69 1.26 -6.07 13.89
N GLY A 70 2.16 -6.76 13.19
CA GLY A 70 1.88 -7.46 11.94
C GLY A 70 1.91 -6.58 10.69
N ILE A 71 2.38 -5.33 10.78
CA ILE A 71 2.50 -4.44 9.62
C ILE A 71 3.76 -4.82 8.82
N ASP A 72 3.63 -4.85 7.48
CA ASP A 72 4.78 -5.00 6.59
C ASP A 72 5.62 -3.72 6.61
N VAL A 73 6.85 -3.83 7.13
CA VAL A 73 7.80 -2.72 7.25
C VAL A 73 9.03 -2.96 6.39
N LEU A 74 9.18 -2.14 5.36
CA LEU A 74 10.39 -2.04 4.53
C LEU A 74 11.18 -0.80 4.95
N HIS A 75 12.49 -0.90 5.11
CA HIS A 75 13.30 0.29 5.39
C HIS A 75 14.63 0.25 4.63
N ASP A 76 15.07 1.43 4.22
CA ASP A 76 16.38 1.70 3.60
C ASP A 76 17.16 2.69 4.49
N ASP A 77 18.29 3.22 4.03
CA ASP A 77 19.08 4.19 4.83
C ASP A 77 18.38 5.54 5.04
N ARG A 78 17.29 5.80 4.33
CA ARG A 78 16.62 7.10 4.30
C ARG A 78 15.29 7.10 5.05
N ARG A 79 14.55 5.99 4.99
CA ARG A 79 13.16 5.93 5.42
C ARG A 79 12.70 4.53 5.80
N CYS A 80 11.63 4.49 6.58
CA CYS A 80 10.83 3.30 6.86
C CYS A 80 9.46 3.44 6.20
N HIS A 81 8.98 2.38 5.57
CA HIS A 81 7.71 2.28 4.88
C HIS A 81 6.85 1.27 5.62
N LEU A 82 5.77 1.73 6.25
CA LEU A 82 4.71 0.87 6.73
C LEU A 82 3.71 0.67 5.60
N ARG A 83 3.39 -0.58 5.28
CA ARG A 83 2.45 -0.94 4.23
C ARG A 83 1.28 -1.71 4.82
N PHE A 84 0.07 -1.26 4.49
CA PHE A 84 -1.18 -1.89 4.87
C PHE A 84 -2.16 -1.66 3.72
N ASP A 85 -2.67 -2.76 3.16
CA ASP A 85 -3.48 -2.78 1.94
C ASP A 85 -2.86 -1.95 0.79
N ASP A 86 -3.57 -0.93 0.33
CA ASP A 86 -3.15 0.00 -0.73
C ASP A 86 -2.59 1.32 -0.20
N GLN A 87 -2.42 1.45 1.12
CA GLN A 87 -1.94 2.63 1.80
C GLN A 87 -0.53 2.43 2.37
N LYS A 88 0.16 3.56 2.62
CA LYS A 88 1.48 3.55 3.24
C LYS A 88 1.72 4.79 4.09
N ILE A 89 2.52 4.60 5.13
CA ILE A 89 3.12 5.69 5.91
C ILE A 89 4.63 5.62 5.74
N HIS A 90 5.24 6.77 5.44
CA HIS A 90 6.69 6.90 5.41
C HIS A 90 7.19 7.58 6.67
N PHE A 91 8.17 6.97 7.33
CA PHE A 91 8.95 7.65 8.34
C PHE A 91 10.31 8.03 7.79
N HIS A 92 10.65 9.31 7.82
CA HIS A 92 12.01 9.76 7.55
C HIS A 92 12.89 9.37 8.73
N GLN A 93 14.03 8.73 8.48
CA GLN A 93 14.94 8.34 9.55
C GLN A 93 15.69 9.55 10.15
N PRO A 94 16.11 9.47 11.43
CA PRO A 94 16.83 10.53 12.15
C PRO A 94 17.95 11.20 11.35
N HIS A 95 18.83 10.41 10.76
CA HIS A 95 19.98 10.91 10.00
C HIS A 95 19.56 11.67 8.73
N MET A 96 18.38 11.39 8.17
CA MET A 96 17.87 12.10 7.00
C MET A 96 17.19 13.40 7.38
N TRP A 97 16.17 13.36 8.24
CA TRP A 97 15.35 14.55 8.48
C TRP A 97 16.06 15.60 9.33
N ARG A 98 17.10 15.25 10.10
CA ARG A 98 17.87 16.27 10.84
C ARG A 98 18.83 17.07 9.97
N ARG A 99 19.10 16.63 8.74
CA ARG A 99 19.95 17.39 7.82
C ARG A 99 19.29 18.72 7.49
N GLU A 100 20.06 19.79 7.60
CA GLU A 100 19.62 21.14 7.21
C GLU A 100 19.19 21.20 5.73
N THR A 101 19.83 20.38 4.89
CA THR A 101 19.54 20.27 3.46
C THR A 101 18.27 19.49 3.13
N PHE A 102 17.64 18.82 4.10
CA PHE A 102 16.42 18.03 3.86
C PHE A 102 15.17 18.89 4.02
N THR A 103 14.63 19.41 2.91
CA THR A 103 13.49 20.35 2.92
C THR A 103 12.13 19.71 2.62
N LEU A 104 12.07 18.41 2.37
CA LEU A 104 10.85 17.66 2.03
C LEU A 104 10.05 17.23 3.29
N ARG A 105 9.85 18.16 4.22
CA ARG A 105 9.02 17.98 5.41
C ARG A 105 8.37 19.30 5.83
N GLY A 106 7.34 19.23 6.66
CA GLY A 106 6.80 20.41 7.32
C GLY A 106 7.90 21.13 8.13
N PRO A 107 7.96 22.47 8.13
CA PRO A 107 9.06 23.23 8.73
C PRO A 107 9.19 23.02 10.24
N THR A 108 8.09 22.65 10.91
CA THR A 108 8.02 22.39 12.35
C THR A 108 7.80 20.90 12.69
N ALA A 109 7.85 20.01 11.70
CA ALA A 109 7.60 18.59 11.91
C ALA A 109 8.70 17.96 12.77
N LEU A 110 8.32 17.41 13.91
CA LEU A 110 9.16 16.68 14.86
C LEU A 110 8.55 15.30 15.13
N PRO A 111 9.35 14.30 15.56
CA PRO A 111 8.82 12.98 15.91
C PRO A 111 7.63 13.10 16.89
N GLY A 112 6.57 12.34 16.63
CA GLY A 112 5.32 12.39 17.39
C GLY A 112 4.28 13.40 16.89
N CYS A 113 4.55 14.16 15.82
CA CYS A 113 3.56 15.10 15.25
C CYS A 113 2.45 14.45 14.41
N GLY A 114 2.42 13.11 14.32
CA GLY A 114 1.39 12.36 13.60
C GLY A 114 0.45 11.66 14.56
N ASP A 115 -0.85 11.74 14.30
CA ASP A 115 -1.90 11.03 15.02
C ASP A 115 -2.73 10.24 14.00
N PHE A 116 -2.72 8.91 14.11
CA PHE A 116 -3.32 8.01 13.13
C PHE A 116 -4.25 7.02 13.82
N CYS A 117 -5.42 6.84 13.23
CA CYS A 117 -6.34 5.78 13.58
C CYS A 117 -6.28 4.69 12.50
N PHE A 118 -5.95 3.48 12.90
CA PHE A 118 -5.99 2.30 12.04
C PHE A 118 -7.23 1.48 12.36
N VAL A 119 -7.84 0.92 11.32
CA VAL A 119 -8.89 -0.06 11.50
C VAL A 119 -8.23 -1.39 11.89
N TRP A 120 -8.69 -1.98 12.99
CA TRP A 120 -8.28 -3.32 13.42
C TRP A 120 -9.33 -4.35 13.00
N ASP A 121 -8.93 -5.32 12.18
CA ASP A 121 -9.81 -6.41 11.75
C ASP A 121 -9.79 -7.56 12.77
N GLY A 122 -10.32 -7.29 13.95
CA GLY A 122 -10.36 -8.23 15.07
C GLY A 122 -11.13 -7.68 16.26
N SER A 123 -11.19 -8.45 17.35
CA SER A 123 -11.86 -8.01 18.59
C SER A 123 -10.98 -7.04 19.40
N PRO A 124 -11.56 -6.22 20.28
CA PRO A 124 -10.80 -5.39 21.21
C PRO A 124 -9.80 -6.16 22.08
N GLU A 125 -10.14 -7.39 22.48
CA GLU A 125 -9.26 -8.26 23.27
C GLU A 125 -8.03 -8.70 22.46
N SER A 126 -8.23 -9.04 21.17
CA SER A 126 -7.13 -9.38 20.28
C SER A 126 -6.20 -8.18 20.01
N LEU A 127 -6.76 -6.97 19.88
CA LEU A 127 -5.97 -5.74 19.75
C LEU A 127 -5.14 -5.51 21.02
N ARG A 128 -5.75 -5.67 22.20
CA ARG A 128 -5.05 -5.51 23.47
C ARG A 128 -3.90 -6.52 23.61
N ALA A 129 -4.14 -7.78 23.30
CA ALA A 129 -3.10 -8.81 23.33
C ALA A 129 -1.95 -8.50 22.35
N ALA A 130 -2.26 -7.98 21.16
CA ALA A 130 -1.24 -7.55 20.20
C ALA A 130 -0.41 -6.37 20.74
N LEU A 131 -1.05 -5.37 21.36
CA LEU A 131 -0.38 -4.22 21.95
C LEU A 131 0.50 -4.61 23.15
N ASP A 132 0.00 -5.47 24.04
CA ASP A 132 0.75 -5.99 25.19
C ASP A 132 1.96 -6.83 24.75
N GLY A 133 1.93 -7.42 23.54
CA GLY A 133 3.03 -8.22 22.99
C GLY A 133 4.15 -7.40 22.34
N VAL A 134 3.93 -6.12 22.06
CA VAL A 134 4.91 -5.23 21.40
C VAL A 134 5.40 -4.08 22.30
N GLY A 135 4.95 -4.06 23.56
CA GLY A 135 5.32 -3.09 24.59
C GLY A 135 6.24 -3.70 25.64
#